data_AF-A0A7D8YFX5-F1
#
_entry.id   AF-A0A7D8YFX5-F1
#
_cell.length_a   1.000
_cell.length_b   1.000
_cell.length_c   1.000
_cell.angle_alpha   90.00
_cell.angle_beta   90.00
_cell.angle_gamma   90.00
#
_symmetry.space_group_name_H-M   'P 1'
#
loop_
_entity.id
_entity.type
_entity.pdbx_description
1 polymer ?
#
loop_
_entity_poly.entity_id
_entity_poly.type
_entity_poly.pdbx_seq_one_letter_code
_entity_poly.pdbx_strand_id
1 'polypeptide(L)' 'MDPIVLILVVVLVLFLFGGGYGYRSGNNALAGGGGIIGLLLLIVIIMFLMGRL' A
#
# COMPACT_ATOMS: atom_id res chain seq x y z
N MET A 1 15.14 6.99 10.23
CA MET A 1 14.09 6.13 9.66
C MET A 1 14.80 4.90 9.14
N ASP A 2 14.41 3.71 9.57
CA ASP A 2 15.05 2.49 9.08
C ASP A 2 14.85 2.34 7.56
N PRO A 3 15.85 1.87 6.78
CA PRO A 3 15.71 1.68 5.34
C PRO A 3 14.51 0.79 4.96
N ILE A 4 14.18 -0.18 5.81
CA ILE A 4 13.03 -1.07 5.65
C ILE A 4 11.71 -0.30 5.72
N VAL A 5 11.59 0.64 6.67
CA VAL A 5 10.38 1.47 6.83
C VAL A 5 10.18 2.36 5.61
N LEU A 6 11.28 2.92 5.08
CA LEU A 6 11.23 3.72 3.86
C LEU A 6 10.71 2.90 2.67
N ILE A 7 11.24 1.68 2.47
CA ILE A 7 10.80 0.77 1.39
C ILE A 7 9.31 0.45 1.55
N LEU A 8 8.86 0.10 2.75
CA LEU A 8 7.45 -0.19 3.03
C LEU A 8 6.53 0.98 2.69
N VAL A 9 6.93 2.20 3.06
CA VAL A 9 6.16 3.41 2.76
C VAL A 9 6.12 3.67 1.25
N VAL A 10 7.22 3.51 0.53
CA VAL A 10 7.25 3.67 -0.94
C VAL A 10 6.32 2.65 -1.60
N VAL A 11 6.37 1.39 -1.19
CA VAL A 11 5.51 0.33 -1.72
C VAL A 11 4.03 0.62 -1.42
N LEU A 12 3.71 1.04 -0.19
CA LEU A 12 2.36 1.45 0.19
C LEU A 12 1.80 2.54 -0.74
N VAL A 13 2.59 3.59 -0.97
CA VAL A 13 2.24 4.72 -1.84
C VAL A 13 1.96 4.20 -3.27
N LEU A 14 2.84 3.38 -3.83
CA LEU A 14 2.66 2.82 -5.17
C LEU A 14 1.37 2.00 -5.31
N PHE A 15 1.01 1.19 -4.31
CA PHE A 15 -0.23 0.42 -4.34
C PHE A 15 -1.48 1.29 -4.21
N LEU A 16 -1.49 2.28 -3.29
CA LEU A 16 -2.63 3.20 -3.14
C LEU A 16 -2.87 4.02 -4.41
N PHE A 17 -1.81 4.64 -4.95
CA PHE A 17 -1.93 5.44 -6.18
C PHE A 17 -2.18 4.57 -7.41
N GLY A 18 -1.63 3.35 -7.46
CA GLY A 18 -1.93 2.35 -8.49
C GLY A 18 -3.40 1.91 -8.47
N GLY A 19 -4.01 1.79 -7.29
CA GLY A 19 -5.43 1.52 -7.11
C GLY A 19 -6.31 2.67 -7.63
N GLY A 20 -5.97 3.91 -7.27
CA GLY A 20 -6.66 5.10 -7.77
C GLY A 20 -6.53 5.28 -9.29
N TYR A 21 -5.36 5.01 -9.84
CA TYR A 21 -5.13 5.00 -11.29
C TYR A 21 -5.91 3.88 -11.99
N GLY A 22 -5.94 2.68 -11.40
CA GLY A 22 -6.72 1.55 -11.87
C GLY A 22 -8.21 1.88 -11.93
N TYR A 23 -8.74 2.52 -10.88
CA TYR A 23 -10.13 2.99 -10.83
C TYR A 23 -10.42 4.00 -11.95
N ARG A 24 -9.53 4.99 -12.14
CA ARG A 24 -9.68 6.01 -13.19
C ARG A 24 -9.59 5.44 -14.60
N SER A 25 -8.72 4.45 -14.82
CA SER A 25 -8.49 3.85 -16.15
C SER A 25 -9.50 2.77 -16.51
N GLY A 26 -10.43 2.42 -15.61
CA GLY A 26 -11.34 1.28 -15.80
C GLY A 26 -10.65 -0.09 -15.70
N ASN A 27 -9.39 -0.13 -15.25
CA ASN A 27 -8.67 -1.39 -15.04
C ASN A 27 -9.01 -1.94 -13.65
N ASN A 28 -10.01 -2.80 -13.60
CA ASN A 28 -10.50 -3.44 -12.37
C ASN A 28 -9.44 -4.24 -11.62
N ALA A 29 -8.46 -4.82 -12.34
CA ALA A 29 -7.37 -5.59 -11.70
C ALA A 29 -6.41 -4.66 -10.94
N LEU A 30 -6.04 -3.52 -11.53
CA LEU A 30 -5.23 -2.50 -10.86
C LEU A 30 -6.02 -1.81 -9.74
N ALA A 31 -7.32 -1.53 -9.96
CA ALA A 31 -8.17 -0.89 -8.96
C ALA A 31 -8.32 -1.76 -7.70
N GLY A 32 -8.67 -3.04 -7.89
CA GLY A 32 -8.83 -3.99 -6.80
C GLY A 32 -7.49 -4.37 -6.16
N GLY A 33 -6.48 -4.68 -6.98
CA GLY A 33 -5.14 -5.03 -6.51
C GLY A 33 -4.48 -3.90 -5.72
N GLY A 34 -4.50 -2.68 -6.25
CA GLY A 34 -3.97 -1.50 -5.59
C GLY A 34 -4.68 -1.17 -4.28
N GLY A 35 -6.01 -1.22 -4.27
CA GLY A 35 -6.81 -0.94 -3.08
C GLY A 35 -6.63 -1.97 -1.96
N ILE A 36 -6.81 -3.26 -2.26
CA ILE A 36 -6.75 -4.33 -1.26
C ILE A 36 -5.33 -4.50 -0.72
N ILE A 37 -4.32 -4.55 -1.61
CA ILE A 37 -2.92 -4.72 -1.18
C ILE A 37 -2.42 -3.47 -0.46
N GLY A 38 -2.81 -2.27 -0.92
CA GLY A 38 -2.50 -1.02 -0.24
C GLY A 38 -3.04 -0.97 1.19
N LEU A 39 -4.28 -1.41 1.41
CA LEU A 39 -4.87 -1.51 2.75
C LEU A 39 -4.14 -2.53 3.64
N LEU A 40 -3.79 -3.70 3.10
CA LEU A 40 -3.01 -4.70 3.85
C LEU A 40 -1.65 -4.16 4.28
N LEU A 41 -0.92 -3.51 3.38
CA LEU A 41 0.36 -2.89 3.68
C LEU A 41 0.24 -1.78 4.74
N LEU A 42 -0.83 -1.00 4.69
CA LEU A 42 -1.10 0.05 5.68
C LEU A 42 -1.20 -0.57 7.08
N ILE A 43 -1.97 -1.66 7.20
CA ILE A 43 -2.17 -2.38 8.46
C ILE A 43 -0.84 -2.92 8.99
N VAL A 44 -0.03 -3.55 8.14
CA VAL A 44 1.30 -4.08 8.52
C VAL A 44 2.22 -2.97 9.03
N ILE A 45 2.25 -1.83 8.33
CA ILE A 45 3.06 -0.67 8.76
C ILE A 45 2.58 -0.14 10.11
N ILE A 46 1.27 0.00 10.32
CA ILE A 46 0.71 0.45 11.61
C ILE A 46 1.09 -0.52 12.74
N MET A 47 0.92 -1.82 12.52
CA MET A 47 1.28 -2.83 13.52
C MET A 47 2.79 -2.82 13.84
N PHE A 48 3.64 -2.65 12.82
CA PHE A 48 5.08 -2.51 12.99
C PHE A 48 5.46 -1.26 13.79
N LEU A 49 4.88 -0.10 13.43
CA LEU A 49 5.12 1.16 14.14
C LEU A 49 4.61 1.13 15.59
N MET A 50 3.58 0.33 15.89
CA MET A 50 3.10 0.08 17.25
C MET A 50 3.95 -0.92 18.03
N GLY A 51 5.00 -1.50 17.44
CA GLY A 51 5.84 -2.53 18.07
C GLY A 51 5.10 -3.85 18.31
N ARG A 52 4.07 -4.14 17.49
CA ARG A 52 3.25 -5.37 17.58
C ARG A 52 3.62 -6.40 16.52
N LEU A 53 4.76 -6.23 15.86
CA LEU A 53 5.29 -7.04 14.76
C LEU A 53 6.79 -7.26 14.98
#